data_AF-A0A8T5RF19-F1
#
_entry.id   AF-A0A8T5RF19-F1
#
_cell.length_a   1.000
_cell.length_b   1.000
_cell.length_c   1.000
_cell.angle_alpha   90.00
_cell.angle_beta   90.00
_cell.angle_gamma   90.00
#
_symmetry.space_group_name_H-M   'P 1'
#
loop_
_entity.id
_entity.type
_entity.pdbx_description
1 polymer ?
#
loop_
_entity_poly.entity_id
_entity_poly.type
_entity_poly.pdbx_seq_one_letter_code
_entity_poly.pdbx_strand_id
1 'polypeptide(L)'
;MNYISNSRNQEDINSTCWDIIEVSKVNDIIIKNLIDKLNLGICDDFFISFESLIKLGKRAKSGIISYIENNGLDSFIKNVLVYILYYINHEEFDLPLVISLYHTDFIIRAKTIMRIEEDGIEPYLNFILPLINDPDDSVRWAVIKLLVTNNLIKNPLVREHLKDHLKQELNPIIKKNIMTFLDK
;
A
#
# COMPACT_ATOMS: atom_id res chain seq x y z
N MET A 1 18.15 53.57 20.23
CA MET A 1 17.83 53.07 21.59
C MET A 1 17.14 51.72 21.42
N ASN A 2 17.69 50.69 22.07
CA ASN A 2 17.13 49.35 22.19
C ASN A 2 15.76 49.36 22.87
N TYR A 3 14.90 48.38 22.59
CA TYR A 3 14.61 47.30 23.55
C TYR A 3 14.11 46.03 22.83
N ILE A 4 14.71 44.91 23.22
CA ILE A 4 14.33 43.52 22.96
C ILE A 4 13.27 43.12 23.98
N SER A 5 12.23 42.37 23.59
CA SER A 5 11.66 41.32 24.43
C SER A 5 10.89 40.27 23.61
N ASN A 6 11.59 39.16 23.44
CA ASN A 6 11.21 37.78 23.22
C ASN A 6 9.83 37.34 23.80
N SER A 7 8.94 36.73 23.00
CA SER A 7 8.11 35.58 23.43
C SER A 7 7.32 34.94 22.27
N ARG A 8 7.82 33.78 21.84
CA ARG A 8 7.08 32.51 21.66
C ARG A 8 5.82 32.47 20.77
N ASN A 9 5.95 31.59 19.77
CA ASN A 9 4.93 30.68 19.23
C ASN A 9 3.99 31.26 18.18
N GLN A 10 4.53 31.47 16.97
CA GLN A 10 3.72 31.56 15.76
C GLN A 10 4.31 30.79 14.57
N GLU A 11 5.09 29.74 14.84
CA GLU A 11 5.66 28.86 13.79
C GLU A 11 5.18 27.39 13.86
N ASP A 12 4.34 27.01 14.82
CA ASP A 12 3.95 25.60 15.04
C ASP A 12 2.56 25.23 14.51
N ILE A 13 2.11 25.77 13.37
CA ILE A 13 0.81 25.38 12.76
C ILE A 13 0.94 24.92 11.30
N ASN A 14 2.09 25.09 10.64
CA ASN A 14 2.26 24.77 9.20
C ASN A 14 3.30 23.68 8.87
N SER A 15 3.68 22.83 9.83
CA SER A 15 4.60 21.72 9.56
C SER A 15 3.86 20.42 9.24
N THR A 16 3.10 20.40 8.15
CA THR A 16 2.83 19.15 7.43
C THR A 16 4.07 18.88 6.58
N CYS A 17 5.08 18.28 7.20
CA CYS A 17 6.36 17.96 6.60
C CYS A 17 6.18 16.86 5.54
N TRP A 18 5.64 17.23 4.39
CA TRP A 18 5.85 16.48 3.16
C TRP A 18 7.30 16.74 2.78
N ASP A 19 8.18 15.76 2.99
CA ASP A 19 9.55 15.83 2.48
C ASP A 19 9.51 15.78 0.95
N ILE A 20 9.30 16.94 0.32
CA ILE A 20 9.35 17.10 -1.13
C ILE A 20 10.84 17.04 -1.51
N ILE A 21 11.25 15.90 -2.07
CA ILE A 21 12.59 15.69 -2.58
C ILE A 21 12.56 15.86 -4.10
N GLU A 22 13.39 16.75 -4.64
CA GLU A 22 13.62 16.85 -6.08
C GLU A 22 14.19 15.53 -6.62
N VAL A 23 13.66 15.04 -7.75
CA VAL A 23 14.11 13.79 -8.39
C VAL A 23 15.63 13.77 -8.65
N SER A 24 16.23 14.93 -8.98
CA SER A 24 17.67 15.10 -9.17
C SER A 24 18.51 14.80 -7.93
N LYS A 25 17.94 14.96 -6.74
CA LYS A 25 18.58 14.71 -5.44
C LYS A 25 18.38 13.26 -4.97
N VAL A 26 17.59 12.46 -5.69
CA VAL A 26 17.36 11.05 -5.37
C VAL A 26 18.58 10.22 -5.76
N ASN A 27 19.23 9.67 -4.74
CA ASN A 27 20.35 8.74 -4.86
C ASN A 27 19.92 7.30 -4.53
N ASP A 28 20.84 6.37 -4.66
CA ASP A 28 20.54 4.94 -4.48
C ASP A 28 20.22 4.59 -3.02
N ILE A 29 20.69 5.39 -2.05
CA ILE A 29 20.34 5.27 -0.63
C ILE A 29 18.86 5.60 -0.44
N ILE A 30 18.37 6.67 -1.05
CA ILE A 30 16.94 7.05 -0.99
C ILE A 30 16.09 5.96 -1.64
N ILE A 31 16.48 5.46 -2.82
CA ILE A 31 15.76 4.37 -3.49
C ILE A 31 15.70 3.13 -2.59
N LYS A 32 16.83 2.74 -1.97
CA LYS A 32 16.86 1.63 -1.03
C LYS A 32 15.92 1.86 0.15
N ASN A 33 15.91 3.04 0.74
CA ASN A 33 15.02 3.36 1.87
C ASN A 33 13.54 3.28 1.48
N LEU A 34 13.16 3.72 0.28
CA LEU A 34 11.79 3.55 -0.23
C LEU A 34 11.42 2.07 -0.37
N ILE A 35 12.34 1.24 -0.87
CA ILE A 35 12.10 -0.21 -0.99
C ILE A 35 12.03 -0.86 0.40
N ASP A 36 12.88 -0.47 1.35
CA ASP A 36 12.84 -0.95 2.73
C ASP A 36 11.50 -0.61 3.40
N LYS A 37 10.91 0.55 3.11
CA LYS A 37 9.58 0.92 3.59
C LYS A 37 8.46 0.06 3.01
N LEU A 38 8.60 -0.47 1.78
CA LEU A 38 7.65 -1.47 1.27
C LEU A 38 7.68 -2.75 2.12
N ASN A 39 8.85 -3.15 2.62
CA ASN A 39 8.99 -4.36 3.45
C ASN A 39 8.39 -4.23 4.86
N LEU A 40 7.94 -3.04 5.28
CA LEU A 40 7.24 -2.86 6.55
C LEU A 40 5.81 -3.45 6.54
N GLY A 41 5.31 -3.85 5.38
CA GLY A 41 3.94 -4.31 5.18
C GLY A 41 2.99 -3.16 4.84
N ILE A 42 1.68 -3.44 4.78
CA ILE A 42 0.67 -2.44 4.41
C ILE A 42 0.54 -1.38 5.52
N CYS A 43 1.03 -0.17 5.25
CA CYS A 43 0.97 1.00 6.12
C CYS A 43 1.13 2.29 5.29
N ASP A 44 1.03 3.46 5.92
CA ASP A 44 1.18 4.74 5.21
C ASP A 44 2.54 4.89 4.52
N ASP A 45 3.62 4.45 5.17
CA ASP A 45 4.97 4.44 4.59
C ASP A 45 5.06 3.57 3.33
N PHE A 46 4.33 2.45 3.28
CA PHE A 46 4.24 1.59 2.12
C PHE A 46 3.62 2.33 0.94
N PHE A 47 2.46 2.97 1.13
CA PHE A 47 1.74 3.65 0.05
C PHE A 47 2.54 4.83 -0.50
N ILE A 48 3.12 5.64 0.40
CA ILE A 48 3.99 6.76 0.01
C ILE A 48 5.19 6.24 -0.79
N SER A 49 5.83 5.16 -0.34
CA SER A 49 7.01 4.63 -1.00
C SER A 49 6.68 3.98 -2.34
N PHE A 50 5.55 3.27 -2.43
CA PHE A 50 5.05 2.71 -3.68
C PHE A 50 4.81 3.82 -4.71
N GLU A 51 4.04 4.84 -4.35
CA GLU A 51 3.74 5.97 -5.22
C GLU A 51 5.03 6.72 -5.64
N SER A 52 5.97 6.88 -4.70
CA SER A 52 7.27 7.51 -4.97
C SER A 52 8.10 6.72 -5.97
N LEU A 53 8.18 5.39 -5.84
CA LEU A 53 8.91 4.53 -6.77
C LEU A 53 8.30 4.53 -8.17
N ILE A 54 6.96 4.55 -8.26
CA ILE A 54 6.24 4.72 -9.53
C ILE A 54 6.62 6.06 -10.19
N LYS A 55 6.58 7.18 -9.43
CA LYS A 55 6.93 8.52 -9.93
C LYS A 55 8.39 8.66 -10.34
N LEU A 56 9.32 7.98 -9.65
CA LEU A 56 10.74 7.98 -10.01
C LEU A 56 11.01 7.25 -11.33
N GLY A 57 10.15 6.31 -11.71
CA GLY A 57 10.22 5.65 -13.00
C GLY A 57 11.58 4.99 -13.24
N LYS A 58 12.17 5.26 -14.41
CA LYS A 58 13.48 4.72 -14.84
C LYS A 58 14.61 4.98 -13.82
N ARG A 59 14.53 6.03 -12.99
CA ARG A 59 15.54 6.35 -11.96
C ARG A 59 15.62 5.28 -10.87
N ALA A 60 14.49 4.64 -10.51
CA ALA A 60 14.42 3.62 -9.48
C ALA A 60 14.80 2.22 -9.96
N LYS A 61 14.81 1.99 -11.29
CA LYS A 61 14.90 0.66 -11.91
C LYS A 61 16.10 -0.16 -11.45
N SER A 62 17.32 0.40 -11.50
CA SER A 62 18.53 -0.32 -11.10
C SER A 62 18.53 -0.70 -9.62
N GLY A 63 18.08 0.22 -8.77
CA GLY A 63 17.94 -0.01 -7.33
C GLY A 63 16.96 -1.13 -7.02
N ILE A 64 15.81 -1.17 -7.70
CA ILE A 64 14.82 -2.24 -7.52
C ILE A 64 15.37 -3.60 -7.98
N ILE A 65 16.02 -3.68 -9.15
CA ILE A 65 16.61 -4.93 -9.66
C ILE A 65 17.65 -5.46 -8.67
N SER A 66 18.59 -4.61 -8.27
CA SER A 66 19.62 -4.97 -7.30
C SER A 66 19.00 -5.43 -5.97
N TYR A 67 17.93 -4.78 -5.50
CA TYR A 67 17.26 -5.19 -4.28
C TYR A 67 16.64 -6.59 -4.39
N ILE A 68 15.93 -6.89 -5.48
CA ILE A 68 15.32 -8.22 -5.71
C ILE A 68 16.38 -9.32 -5.76
N GLU A 69 17.51 -9.07 -6.42
CA GLU A 69 18.57 -10.08 -6.60
C GLU A 69 19.33 -10.40 -5.31
N ASN A 70 19.45 -9.42 -4.40
CA ASN A 70 20.34 -9.51 -3.24
C ASN A 70 19.60 -9.72 -1.91
N ASN A 71 18.26 -9.73 -1.88
CA ASN A 71 17.49 -9.85 -0.64
C ASN A 71 16.46 -10.99 -0.71
N GLY A 72 16.25 -11.68 0.42
CA GLY A 72 15.18 -12.66 0.58
C GLY A 72 13.84 -11.95 0.81
N LEU A 73 13.06 -11.75 -0.24
CA LEU A 73 11.79 -11.01 -0.17
C LEU A 73 10.61 -11.93 0.14
N ASP A 74 9.67 -11.41 0.91
CA ASP A 74 8.33 -11.98 0.96
C ASP A 74 7.67 -11.95 -0.44
N SER A 75 6.83 -12.94 -0.70
CA SER A 75 6.16 -13.13 -1.99
C SER A 75 5.34 -11.91 -2.42
N PHE A 76 4.67 -11.24 -1.48
CA PHE A 76 3.90 -10.03 -1.76
C PHE A 76 4.81 -8.89 -2.22
N ILE A 77 5.88 -8.61 -1.48
CA ILE A 77 6.78 -7.50 -1.81
C ILE A 77 7.50 -7.76 -3.13
N LYS A 78 7.89 -9.01 -3.39
CA LYS A 78 8.45 -9.39 -4.69
C LYS A 78 7.48 -9.10 -5.83
N ASN A 79 6.20 -9.44 -5.68
CA ASN A 79 5.18 -9.16 -6.69
C ASN A 79 4.99 -7.65 -6.91
N VAL A 80 5.00 -6.84 -5.85
CA VAL A 80 4.92 -5.38 -5.94
C VAL A 80 6.12 -4.81 -6.71
N LEU A 81 7.34 -5.21 -6.37
CA LEU A 81 8.54 -4.71 -7.04
C LEU A 81 8.61 -5.14 -8.51
N VAL A 82 8.22 -6.38 -8.81
CA VAL A 82 8.11 -6.88 -10.20
C VAL A 82 7.06 -6.10 -10.98
N TYR A 83 5.90 -5.80 -10.35
CA TYR A 83 4.88 -4.95 -10.96
C TYR A 83 5.42 -3.55 -11.28
N ILE A 84 6.10 -2.90 -10.33
CA ILE A 84 6.71 -1.58 -10.54
C ILE A 84 7.71 -1.64 -11.71
N LEU A 85 8.60 -2.63 -11.74
CA LEU A 85 9.55 -2.79 -12.85
C LEU A 85 8.85 -2.99 -14.19
N TYR A 86 7.81 -3.81 -14.22
CA TYR A 86 7.05 -4.07 -15.43
C TYR A 86 6.37 -2.77 -15.91
N TYR A 87 5.74 -2.00 -15.00
CA TYR A 87 5.14 -0.69 -15.29
C TYR A 87 6.15 0.32 -15.85
N ILE A 88 7.31 0.46 -15.21
CA ILE A 88 8.41 1.35 -15.66
C ILE A 88 8.86 1.04 -17.09
N ASN A 89 8.81 -0.23 -17.50
CA ASN A 89 9.32 -0.68 -18.78
C ASN A 89 8.31 -0.55 -19.92
N HIS A 90 7.00 -0.51 -19.64
CA HIS A 90 5.98 -0.65 -20.67
C HIS A 90 5.13 0.59 -20.88
N GLU A 91 5.07 1.56 -19.95
CA GLU A 91 4.35 2.86 -20.02
C GLU A 91 2.83 2.80 -20.36
N GLU A 92 2.34 1.71 -20.94
CA GLU A 92 0.95 1.32 -21.22
C GLU A 92 0.70 -0.03 -20.55
N PHE A 93 -0.38 -0.19 -19.78
CA PHE A 93 -0.53 -1.37 -18.93
C PHE A 93 -1.97 -1.84 -18.70
N ASP A 94 -2.17 -3.16 -18.70
CA ASP A 94 -3.46 -3.87 -18.63
C ASP A 94 -4.09 -3.97 -17.22
N LEU A 95 -3.44 -3.44 -16.18
CA LEU A 95 -3.88 -3.46 -14.78
C LEU A 95 -3.60 -2.11 -14.09
N PRO A 96 -4.13 -0.99 -14.61
CA PRO A 96 -3.94 0.33 -14.00
C PRO A 96 -4.48 0.40 -12.57
N LEU A 97 -5.42 -0.49 -12.23
CA LEU A 97 -6.03 -0.55 -10.91
C LEU A 97 -5.05 -0.95 -9.80
N VAL A 98 -3.94 -1.64 -10.10
CA VAL A 98 -2.93 -1.95 -9.06
C VAL A 98 -2.25 -0.70 -8.53
N ILE A 99 -2.05 0.32 -9.37
CA ILE A 99 -1.53 1.62 -8.91
C ILE A 99 -2.54 2.26 -7.95
N SER A 100 -3.82 2.22 -8.31
CA SER A 100 -4.90 2.81 -7.50
C SER A 100 -5.16 2.02 -6.21
N LEU A 101 -4.86 0.71 -6.17
CA LEU A 101 -4.94 -0.13 -4.96
C LEU A 101 -3.96 0.32 -3.88
N TYR A 102 -2.85 0.93 -4.25
CA TYR A 102 -1.81 1.40 -3.33
C TYR A 102 -1.64 2.92 -3.34
N HIS A 103 -2.69 3.62 -3.76
CA HIS A 103 -2.74 5.07 -3.70
C HIS A 103 -2.66 5.56 -2.24
N THR A 104 -2.02 6.69 -2.00
CA THR A 104 -1.87 7.28 -0.66
C THR A 104 -3.21 7.68 -0.02
N ASP A 105 -4.15 8.19 -0.82
CA ASP A 105 -5.55 8.40 -0.42
C ASP A 105 -6.34 7.07 -0.31
N PHE A 106 -6.82 6.77 0.89
CA PHE A 106 -7.62 5.57 1.20
C PHE A 106 -8.97 5.52 0.46
N ILE A 107 -9.56 6.66 0.11
CA ILE A 107 -10.83 6.73 -0.64
C ILE A 107 -10.62 6.14 -2.03
N ILE A 108 -9.47 6.43 -2.65
CA ILE A 108 -9.10 5.88 -3.96
C ILE A 108 -8.88 4.37 -3.85
N ARG A 109 -8.18 3.90 -2.82
CA ARG A 109 -7.99 2.45 -2.58
C ARG A 109 -9.33 1.72 -2.43
N ALA A 110 -10.22 2.22 -1.56
CA ALA A 110 -11.53 1.63 -1.33
C ALA A 110 -12.40 1.58 -2.59
N LYS A 111 -12.44 2.67 -3.38
CA LYS A 111 -13.16 2.71 -4.66
C LYS A 111 -12.56 1.75 -5.69
N THR A 112 -11.24 1.60 -5.70
CA THR A 112 -10.55 0.69 -6.61
C THR A 112 -10.92 -0.76 -6.34
N ILE A 113 -11.02 -1.15 -5.07
CA ILE A 113 -11.49 -2.49 -4.68
C ILE A 113 -12.91 -2.74 -5.23
N MET A 114 -13.82 -1.78 -5.06
CA MET A 114 -15.17 -1.89 -5.62
C MET A 114 -15.16 -2.00 -7.14
N ARG A 115 -14.27 -1.27 -7.82
CA ARG A 115 -14.16 -1.35 -9.27
C ARG A 115 -13.65 -2.71 -9.75
N ILE A 116 -12.68 -3.29 -9.04
CA ILE A 116 -12.16 -4.63 -9.37
C ILE A 116 -13.25 -5.71 -9.22
N GLU A 117 -14.16 -5.55 -8.26
CA GLU A 117 -15.32 -6.45 -8.14
C GLU A 117 -16.17 -6.48 -9.42
N GLU A 118 -16.28 -5.34 -10.13
CA GLU A 118 -17.02 -5.23 -11.40
C GLU A 118 -16.25 -5.81 -12.60
N ASP A 119 -14.93 -5.60 -12.64
CA ASP A 119 -14.08 -5.94 -13.80
C ASP A 119 -13.54 -7.39 -13.76
N GLY A 120 -13.60 -8.05 -12.60
CA GLY A 120 -13.10 -9.42 -12.38
C GLY A 120 -11.87 -9.45 -11.47
N ILE A 121 -11.92 -10.29 -10.42
CA ILE A 121 -10.99 -10.23 -9.28
C ILE A 121 -9.71 -11.05 -9.48
N GLU A 122 -9.75 -12.10 -10.30
CA GLU A 122 -8.71 -13.11 -10.44
C GLU A 122 -7.30 -12.52 -10.64
N PRO A 123 -7.07 -11.56 -11.55
CA PRO A 123 -5.71 -11.01 -11.75
C PRO A 123 -5.24 -10.11 -10.61
N TYR A 124 -6.13 -9.66 -9.74
CA TYR A 124 -5.84 -8.71 -8.67
C TYR A 124 -5.76 -9.33 -7.28
N LEU A 125 -6.17 -10.60 -7.11
CA LEU A 125 -6.32 -11.21 -5.79
C LEU A 125 -5.04 -11.12 -4.94
N ASN A 126 -3.87 -11.33 -5.54
CA ASN A 126 -2.58 -11.25 -4.83
C ASN A 126 -2.21 -9.82 -4.39
N PHE A 127 -2.78 -8.79 -5.03
CA PHE A 127 -2.60 -7.38 -4.65
C PHE A 127 -3.68 -6.92 -3.65
N ILE A 128 -4.88 -7.50 -3.73
CA ILE A 128 -5.99 -7.17 -2.83
C ILE A 128 -5.82 -7.82 -1.45
N LEU A 129 -5.39 -9.08 -1.39
CA LEU A 129 -5.38 -9.83 -0.13
C LEU A 129 -4.56 -9.17 0.99
N PRO A 130 -3.38 -8.57 0.74
CA PRO A 130 -2.63 -7.82 1.75
C PRO A 130 -3.39 -6.62 2.33
N LEU A 131 -4.29 -6.00 1.55
CA LEU A 131 -5.08 -4.84 1.98
C LEU A 131 -6.17 -5.18 3.02
N ILE A 132 -6.33 -6.44 3.41
CA ILE A 132 -7.03 -6.75 4.66
C ILE A 132 -6.36 -6.07 5.86
N ASN A 133 -5.08 -5.74 5.78
CA ASN A 133 -4.34 -5.04 6.83
C ASN A 133 -4.20 -3.54 6.55
N ASP A 134 -5.01 -2.98 5.65
CA ASP A 134 -4.98 -1.53 5.37
C ASP A 134 -5.19 -0.72 6.66
N PRO A 135 -4.44 0.38 6.88
CA PRO A 135 -4.63 1.24 8.04
C PRO A 135 -6.04 1.83 8.12
N ASP A 136 -6.73 2.00 6.98
CA ASP A 136 -8.08 2.55 6.94
C ASP A 136 -9.19 1.47 6.98
N ASP A 137 -10.13 1.65 7.91
CA ASP A 137 -11.25 0.73 8.14
C ASP A 137 -12.15 0.57 6.90
N SER A 138 -12.31 1.62 6.09
CA SER A 138 -13.16 1.59 4.90
C SER A 138 -12.55 0.72 3.81
N VAL A 139 -11.22 0.75 3.69
CA VAL A 139 -10.49 -0.11 2.76
C VAL A 139 -10.57 -1.56 3.22
N ARG A 140 -10.28 -1.84 4.49
CA ARG A 140 -10.42 -3.19 5.06
C ARG A 140 -11.82 -3.74 4.85
N TRP A 141 -12.86 -2.95 5.16
CA TRP A 141 -14.24 -3.31 4.91
C TRP A 141 -14.52 -3.68 3.44
N ALA A 142 -14.02 -2.87 2.50
CA ALA A 142 -14.20 -3.12 1.07
C ALA A 142 -13.56 -4.45 0.65
N VAL A 143 -12.34 -4.75 1.12
CA VAL A 143 -11.67 -6.02 0.84
C VAL A 143 -12.48 -7.20 1.38
N ILE A 144 -12.89 -7.15 2.66
CA ILE A 144 -13.67 -8.23 3.28
C ILE A 144 -14.97 -8.48 2.52
N LYS A 145 -15.68 -7.40 2.16
CA LYS A 145 -16.92 -7.50 1.38
C LYS A 145 -16.67 -8.20 0.04
N LEU A 146 -15.68 -7.74 -0.72
CA LEU A 146 -15.34 -8.31 -2.03
C LEU A 146 -14.98 -9.80 -1.94
N LEU A 147 -14.17 -10.20 -0.96
CA LEU A 147 -13.80 -11.62 -0.76
C LEU A 147 -15.02 -12.50 -0.47
N VAL A 148 -16.00 -11.96 0.25
CA VAL A 148 -17.23 -12.66 0.62
C VAL A 148 -18.19 -12.76 -0.57
N THR A 149 -18.45 -11.65 -1.27
CA THR A 149 -19.37 -11.63 -2.43
C THR A 149 -18.92 -12.63 -3.49
N ASN A 150 -17.60 -12.77 -3.69
CA ASN A 150 -17.00 -13.67 -4.67
C ASN A 150 -16.75 -15.10 -4.15
N ASN A 151 -17.27 -15.45 -2.96
CA ASN A 151 -17.13 -16.78 -2.35
C ASN A 151 -15.67 -17.25 -2.20
N LEU A 152 -14.72 -16.32 -2.08
CA LEU A 152 -13.29 -16.61 -1.99
C LEU A 152 -12.87 -17.12 -0.62
N ILE A 153 -13.77 -17.08 0.36
CA ILE A 153 -13.58 -17.68 1.70
C ILE A 153 -13.29 -19.19 1.65
N LYS A 154 -13.66 -19.87 0.56
CA LYS A 154 -13.34 -21.28 0.33
C LYS A 154 -11.86 -21.51 0.01
N ASN A 155 -11.16 -20.46 -0.43
CA ASN A 155 -9.73 -20.51 -0.66
C ASN A 155 -9.00 -20.60 0.70
N PRO A 156 -8.23 -21.68 0.98
CA PRO A 156 -7.53 -21.84 2.25
C PRO A 156 -6.60 -20.68 2.60
N LEU A 157 -5.94 -20.08 1.59
CA LEU A 157 -5.04 -18.95 1.79
C LEU A 157 -5.82 -17.72 2.26
N VAL A 158 -6.94 -17.42 1.61
CA VAL A 158 -7.82 -16.31 2.03
C VAL A 158 -8.30 -16.54 3.47
N ARG A 159 -8.70 -17.77 3.80
CA ARG A 159 -9.17 -18.12 5.14
C ARG A 159 -8.09 -17.95 6.21
N GLU A 160 -6.85 -18.33 5.90
CA GLU A 160 -5.68 -18.16 6.78
C GLU A 160 -5.40 -16.68 7.04
N HIS A 161 -5.31 -15.88 5.98
CA HIS A 161 -5.13 -14.44 6.05
C HIS A 161 -6.20 -13.75 6.90
N LEU A 162 -7.48 -14.13 6.74
CA LEU A 162 -8.58 -13.60 7.56
C LEU A 162 -8.47 -13.99 9.03
N LYS A 163 -8.05 -15.23 9.33
CA LYS A 163 -7.84 -15.68 10.71
C LYS A 163 -6.70 -14.93 11.39
N ASP A 164 -5.63 -14.67 10.67
CA ASP A 164 -4.50 -13.90 11.17
C ASP A 164 -4.88 -12.44 11.41
N HIS A 165 -5.57 -11.81 10.44
CA HIS A 165 -6.07 -10.46 10.58
C HIS A 165 -7.03 -10.30 11.78
N LEU A 166 -7.88 -11.30 12.04
CA LEU A 166 -8.81 -11.27 13.18
C LEU A 166 -8.14 -11.10 14.55
N LYS A 167 -6.88 -11.51 14.68
CA LYS A 167 -6.09 -11.37 15.91
C LYS A 167 -5.76 -9.92 16.23
N GLN A 168 -5.70 -9.06 15.21
CA GLN A 168 -5.28 -7.66 15.30
C GLN A 168 -6.38 -6.64 14.97
N GLU A 169 -7.50 -7.07 14.35
CA GLU A 169 -8.61 -6.16 14.04
C GLU A 169 -9.24 -5.56 15.32
N LEU A 170 -9.27 -4.23 15.35
CA LEU A 170 -9.79 -3.41 16.44
C LEU A 170 -11.22 -2.95 16.18
N ASN A 171 -11.61 -2.82 14.91
CA ASN A 171 -12.96 -2.42 14.54
C ASN A 171 -13.95 -3.58 14.81
N PRO A 172 -14.90 -3.42 15.76
CA PRO A 172 -15.79 -4.50 16.17
C PRO A 172 -16.74 -4.94 15.07
N ILE A 173 -17.09 -4.05 14.13
CA ILE A 173 -17.98 -4.34 13.01
C ILE A 173 -17.25 -5.23 12.01
N ILE A 174 -16.02 -4.87 11.61
CA ILE A 174 -15.20 -5.68 10.71
C ILE A 174 -14.90 -7.05 11.35
N LYS A 175 -14.53 -7.06 12.63
CA LYS A 175 -14.26 -8.28 13.40
C LYS A 175 -15.45 -9.24 13.40
N LYS A 176 -16.64 -8.74 13.73
CA LYS A 176 -17.89 -9.53 13.74
C LYS A 176 -18.20 -10.08 12.34
N ASN A 177 -17.99 -9.28 11.31
CA ASN A 177 -18.19 -9.69 9.93
C ASN A 177 -17.28 -10.86 9.57
N ILE A 178 -15.97 -10.71 9.79
CA ILE A 178 -14.99 -11.79 9.51
C ILE A 178 -15.38 -13.08 10.25
N MET A 179 -15.71 -13.02 11.55
CA MET A 179 -16.15 -14.19 12.32
C MET A 179 -17.37 -14.87 11.69
N THR A 180 -18.41 -14.08 11.38
CA THR A 180 -19.64 -14.59 10.74
C THR A 180 -19.36 -15.30 9.42
N PHE A 181 -18.32 -14.90 8.70
CA PHE A 181 -17.92 -15.51 7.44
C PHE A 181 -17.04 -16.75 7.61
N LEU A 182 -16.17 -16.75 8.62
CA LEU A 182 -15.30 -17.90 8.90
C LEU A 182 -16.03 -19.11 9.50
N ASP A 183 -17.22 -18.90 10.07
CA ASP A 183 -18.08 -19.94 10.66
C ASP A 183 -18.96 -20.66 9.62
N LYS A 184 -18.98 -20.18 8.37
CA LYS A 184 -19.70 -20.81 7.23
C LYS A 184 -18.80 -21.78 6.46
#